data_AF-A0A8T7BH71-F1
#
_entry.id   AF-A0A8T7BH71-F1
#
_cell.length_a   1.000
_cell.length_b   1.000
_cell.length_c   1.000
_cell.angle_alpha   90.00
_cell.angle_beta   90.00
_cell.angle_gamma   90.00
#
_symmetry.space_group_name_H-M   'P 1'
#
loop_
_entity.id
_entity.type
_entity.pdbx_description
1 polymer ?
#
loop_
_entity_poly.entity_id
_entity_poly.type
_entity_poly.pdbx_seq_one_letter_code
_entity_poly.pdbx_strand_id
1 'polypeptide(L)'
;MKLFLISVLAVMLTACSTINNVFPDRSREYERAQTMPDLEIPPDLVSGGINESMSIPGEEDIAAPVQTQTATVTTTTANQATIETINNNNNLLAIPEEFTLAWVEVDKILQDAEIQINEQDRNTGIFNVTYSLEGGSQQRGLFTMIRSLDFSTSGDSQDYQVSLTGVGNKTELVILDMEGEWISDENSNSLLTTIRDHYNISRSQ
;
A
#
# COMPACT_ATOMS: atom_id res chain seq x y z
N MET A 1 13.05 34.38 41.37
CA MET A 1 12.41 33.85 40.14
C MET A 1 13.40 33.61 38.99
N LYS A 2 14.31 34.56 38.64
CA LYS A 2 15.32 34.36 37.58
C LYS A 2 16.40 33.29 37.88
N LEU A 3 16.79 33.09 39.14
CA LEU A 3 17.75 32.04 39.52
C LEU A 3 17.19 30.61 39.42
N PHE A 4 15.88 30.43 39.61
CA PHE A 4 15.24 29.11 39.45
C PHE A 4 15.17 28.68 37.98
N LEU A 5 15.01 29.63 37.07
CA LEU A 5 14.92 29.39 35.63
C LEU A 5 16.27 28.94 35.03
N ILE A 6 17.38 29.43 35.58
CA ILE A 6 18.74 29.03 35.19
C ILE A 6 19.09 27.62 35.72
N SER A 7 18.63 27.27 36.92
CA SER A 7 18.85 25.95 37.51
C SER A 7 18.11 24.84 36.75
N VAL A 8 16.91 25.11 36.23
CA VAL A 8 16.13 24.13 35.45
C VAL A 8 16.72 23.91 34.06
N LEU A 9 17.25 24.94 33.42
CA LEU A 9 17.86 24.84 32.10
C LEU A 9 19.18 24.05 32.11
N ALA A 10 19.95 24.12 33.21
CA ALA A 10 21.20 23.38 33.36
C ALA A 10 21.01 21.86 33.52
N VAL A 11 19.85 21.42 34.04
CA VAL A 11 19.54 19.99 34.22
C VAL A 11 19.18 19.30 32.90
N MET A 12 18.71 20.05 31.90
CA MET A 12 18.30 19.49 30.60
C MET A 12 19.47 19.15 29.67
N LEU A 13 20.67 19.68 29.90
CA LEU A 13 21.82 19.43 29.02
C LEU A 13 22.57 18.11 29.31
N THR A 14 22.26 17.42 30.42
CA THR A 14 22.95 16.15 30.80
C THR A 14 22.24 14.88 30.33
N ALA A 15 21.13 15.00 29.60
CA ALA A 15 20.34 13.84 29.14
C ALA A 15 20.90 13.12 27.90
N CYS A 16 21.89 13.67 27.20
CA CYS A 16 22.36 13.13 25.91
C CYS A 16 23.37 11.96 25.99
N SER A 17 23.78 11.50 27.18
CA SER A 17 24.81 10.42 27.30
C SER A 17 24.26 9.00 27.46
N THR A 18 22.94 8.79 27.51
CA THR A 18 22.37 7.46 27.80
C THR A 18 21.68 6.80 26.61
N ILE A 19 21.65 7.44 25.44
CA ILE A 19 20.87 6.95 24.28
C ILE A 19 21.59 5.87 23.44
N ASN A 20 22.88 5.66 23.67
CA ASN A 20 23.69 4.76 22.83
C ASN A 20 23.63 3.28 23.25
N ASN A 21 22.76 2.92 24.21
CA ASN A 21 22.70 1.58 24.78
C ASN A 21 21.30 0.93 24.68
N VAL A 22 20.38 1.55 23.91
CA VAL A 22 18.97 1.13 23.80
C VAL A 22 18.66 0.33 22.53
N PHE A 23 19.64 0.16 21.64
CA PHE A 23 19.48 -0.65 20.42
C PHE A 23 20.20 -1.99 20.59
N PRO A 24 19.49 -3.10 20.87
CA PRO A 24 20.09 -4.42 20.86
C PRO A 24 20.52 -4.78 19.44
N ASP A 25 21.83 -4.93 19.23
CA ASP A 25 22.44 -5.38 17.98
C ASP A 25 22.06 -6.85 17.73
N ARG A 26 21.11 -7.09 16.81
CA ARG A 26 20.59 -8.42 16.44
C ARG A 26 21.35 -9.07 15.27
N SER A 27 22.52 -8.55 14.88
CA SER A 27 23.31 -9.11 13.77
C SER A 27 23.67 -10.59 13.95
N ARG A 28 23.74 -11.07 15.20
CA ARG A 28 24.06 -12.45 15.56
C ARG A 28 22.92 -13.46 15.33
N GLU A 29 21.71 -12.97 15.11
CA GLU A 29 20.52 -13.81 14.90
C GLU A 29 20.36 -14.18 13.42
N TYR A 30 20.86 -13.33 12.50
CA TYR A 30 20.99 -13.61 11.07
C TYR A 30 22.03 -14.71 10.78
N GLU A 31 23.14 -14.78 11.54
CA GLU A 31 24.14 -15.87 11.41
C GLU A 31 23.61 -17.25 11.83
N ARG A 32 22.47 -17.31 12.53
CA ARG A 32 21.89 -18.57 13.03
C ARG A 32 20.68 -19.05 12.24
N ALA A 33 20.29 -18.36 11.17
CA ALA A 33 19.23 -18.84 10.29
C ALA A 33 19.70 -20.11 9.56
N GLN A 34 19.10 -21.25 9.90
CA GLN A 34 19.29 -22.49 9.19
C GLN A 34 18.75 -22.33 7.77
N THR A 35 19.62 -22.45 6.78
CA THR A 35 19.27 -22.47 5.36
C THR A 35 18.40 -23.70 5.08
N MET A 36 17.22 -23.47 4.53
CA MET A 36 16.32 -24.55 4.11
C MET A 36 17.01 -25.44 3.04
N PRO A 37 16.70 -26.75 3.00
CA PRO A 37 17.26 -27.67 2.03
C PRO A 37 16.95 -27.25 0.60
N ASP A 38 17.91 -27.45 -0.31
CA ASP A 38 17.72 -27.36 -1.76
C ASP A 38 16.49 -28.17 -2.17
N LEU A 39 15.53 -27.49 -2.78
CA LEU A 39 14.36 -28.13 -3.34
C LEU A 39 14.74 -28.60 -4.75
N GLU A 40 15.02 -29.90 -4.83
CA GLU A 40 15.34 -30.59 -6.07
C GLU A 40 14.31 -30.24 -7.14
N ILE A 41 14.79 -29.60 -8.20
CA ILE A 41 14.00 -29.23 -9.37
C ILE A 41 13.69 -30.56 -10.09
N PRO A 42 12.42 -31.01 -10.15
CA PRO A 42 12.10 -32.19 -10.94
C PRO A 42 12.38 -31.88 -12.42
N PRO A 43 13.21 -32.68 -13.11
CA PRO A 43 13.48 -32.47 -14.52
C PRO A 43 12.34 -33.07 -15.33
N ASP A 44 11.19 -32.39 -15.43
CA ASP A 44 10.27 -32.66 -16.55
C ASP A 44 9.16 -31.61 -16.65
N LEU A 45 9.39 -30.55 -17.43
CA LEU A 45 8.35 -29.88 -18.24
C LEU A 45 9.02 -28.98 -19.29
N VAL A 46 10.03 -29.54 -19.97
CA VAL A 46 10.39 -29.12 -21.33
C VAL A 46 9.56 -30.00 -22.25
N SER A 47 8.38 -29.53 -22.68
CA SER A 47 7.66 -29.97 -23.90
C SER A 47 6.36 -29.17 -24.04
N GLY A 48 6.51 -27.86 -24.28
CA GLY A 48 5.40 -26.94 -24.49
C GLY A 48 5.65 -25.96 -25.63
N GLY A 49 6.06 -26.48 -26.80
CA GLY A 49 5.79 -25.83 -28.09
C GLY A 49 6.44 -24.47 -28.38
N ILE A 50 7.78 -24.37 -28.29
CA ILE A 50 8.50 -23.47 -29.22
C ILE A 50 8.68 -24.21 -30.55
N ASN A 51 7.67 -24.05 -31.40
CA ASN A 51 7.68 -24.48 -32.80
C ASN A 51 8.53 -23.51 -33.65
N GLU A 52 9.83 -23.51 -33.39
CA GLU A 52 10.86 -22.95 -34.28
C GLU A 52 11.12 -23.92 -35.45
N SER A 53 10.12 -24.15 -36.30
CA SER A 53 10.38 -24.74 -37.62
C SER A 53 10.69 -23.63 -38.60
N MET A 54 11.97 -23.30 -38.64
CA MET A 54 12.64 -22.68 -39.77
C MET A 54 12.20 -23.36 -41.08
N SER A 55 11.68 -22.57 -42.02
CA SER A 55 11.61 -22.90 -43.44
C SER A 55 11.96 -21.64 -44.21
N ILE A 56 13.20 -21.59 -44.68
CA ILE A 56 13.66 -20.64 -45.70
C ILE A 56 13.65 -21.39 -47.03
N PRO A 57 12.80 -21.00 -47.98
CA PRO A 57 13.11 -21.10 -49.40
C PRO A 57 13.29 -19.70 -50.00
N GLY A 58 14.21 -19.60 -50.96
CA GLY A 58 14.85 -18.38 -51.43
C GLY A 58 13.96 -17.33 -52.11
N GLU A 59 14.53 -16.12 -52.10
CA GLU A 59 14.32 -14.90 -52.88
C GLU A 59 13.03 -14.72 -53.70
N GLU A 60 12.32 -13.61 -53.45
CA GLU A 60 12.23 -12.50 -54.41
C GLU A 60 11.78 -11.19 -53.73
N ASP A 61 12.44 -10.11 -54.13
CA ASP A 61 12.35 -8.70 -53.76
C ASP A 61 10.94 -8.10 -53.88
N ILE A 62 10.45 -7.44 -52.81
CA ILE A 62 9.70 -6.16 -52.89
C ILE A 62 9.38 -5.57 -51.49
N ALA A 63 9.62 -4.27 -51.38
CA ALA A 63 9.52 -3.40 -50.20
C ALA A 63 8.17 -3.38 -49.45
N ALA A 64 8.21 -3.35 -48.10
CA ALA A 64 7.12 -2.87 -47.22
C ALA A 64 7.65 -2.56 -45.78
N PRO A 65 6.92 -1.79 -44.95
CA PRO A 65 7.46 -0.78 -44.02
C PRO A 65 7.95 -1.30 -42.66
N VAL A 66 8.76 -0.47 -41.99
CA VAL A 66 9.08 -0.56 -40.56
C VAL A 66 7.78 -0.63 -39.76
N GLN A 67 7.48 -1.83 -39.25
CA GLN A 67 6.45 -2.03 -38.25
C GLN A 67 7.02 -1.56 -36.91
N THR A 68 6.72 -0.31 -36.53
CA THR A 68 6.65 0.04 -35.12
C THR A 68 5.72 -0.96 -34.45
N GLN A 69 6.24 -1.78 -33.53
CA GLN A 69 5.41 -2.57 -32.63
C GLN A 69 4.58 -1.60 -31.79
N THR A 70 3.39 -1.31 -32.27
CA THR A 70 2.27 -0.88 -31.45
C THR A 70 2.00 -2.04 -30.49
N ALA A 71 2.48 -1.91 -29.26
CA ALA A 71 1.97 -2.71 -28.16
C ALA A 71 0.46 -2.47 -28.12
N THR A 72 -0.31 -3.46 -28.55
CA THR A 72 -1.75 -3.56 -28.28
C THR A 72 -1.90 -3.65 -26.77
N VAL A 73 -2.14 -2.51 -26.13
CA VAL A 73 -2.63 -2.44 -24.76
C VAL A 73 -3.97 -3.16 -24.78
N THR A 74 -3.96 -4.41 -24.33
CA THR A 74 -5.19 -5.16 -24.12
C THR A 74 -5.84 -4.49 -22.93
N THR A 75 -6.84 -3.65 -23.19
CA THR A 75 -7.71 -3.06 -22.18
C THR A 75 -8.53 -4.18 -21.57
N THR A 76 -7.95 -4.87 -20.60
CA THR A 76 -8.64 -5.87 -19.78
C THR A 76 -9.44 -5.13 -18.73
N THR A 77 -10.77 -5.31 -18.75
CA THR A 77 -11.78 -4.75 -17.83
C THR A 77 -11.64 -5.32 -16.40
N ALA A 78 -10.44 -5.34 -15.83
CA ALA A 78 -10.14 -5.88 -14.49
C ALA A 78 -9.25 -4.95 -13.65
N ASN A 79 -9.20 -3.66 -13.97
CA ASN A 79 -8.41 -2.67 -13.23
C ASN A 79 -9.20 -2.04 -12.06
N GLN A 80 -9.98 -2.81 -11.31
CA GLN A 80 -10.70 -2.33 -10.14
C GLN A 80 -10.14 -2.94 -8.86
N ALA A 81 -10.00 -2.11 -7.83
CA ALA A 81 -9.64 -2.55 -6.49
C ALA A 81 -10.84 -3.18 -5.77
N THR A 82 -10.60 -4.27 -5.05
CA THR A 82 -11.62 -5.06 -4.36
C THR A 82 -11.25 -5.27 -2.90
N ILE A 83 -12.21 -5.13 -1.98
CA ILE A 83 -11.99 -5.47 -0.57
C ILE A 83 -12.27 -6.95 -0.39
N GLU A 84 -11.29 -7.67 0.16
CA GLU A 84 -11.35 -9.08 0.52
C GLU A 84 -11.33 -9.20 2.05
N THR A 85 -12.26 -9.98 2.61
CA THR A 85 -12.21 -10.34 4.03
C THR A 85 -11.44 -11.64 4.17
N ILE A 86 -10.31 -11.58 4.88
CA ILE A 86 -9.47 -12.73 5.18
C ILE A 86 -9.82 -13.33 6.54
N ASN A 87 -9.14 -14.41 6.91
CA ASN A 87 -9.32 -15.08 8.20
C ASN A 87 -9.31 -14.08 9.36
N ASN A 88 -10.11 -14.34 10.39
CA ASN A 88 -10.26 -13.51 11.60
C ASN A 88 -10.99 -12.16 11.38
N ASN A 89 -11.81 -12.01 10.33
CA ASN A 89 -12.60 -10.81 10.02
C ASN A 89 -11.76 -9.56 9.67
N ASN A 90 -10.53 -9.78 9.25
CA ASN A 90 -9.64 -8.72 8.82
C ASN A 90 -9.93 -8.37 7.36
N ASN A 91 -9.98 -7.07 7.04
CA ASN A 91 -10.22 -6.60 5.68
C ASN A 91 -8.90 -6.16 5.00
N LEU A 92 -8.77 -6.54 3.73
CA LEU A 92 -7.64 -6.23 2.86
C LEU A 92 -8.17 -5.64 1.56
N LEU A 93 -7.52 -4.62 1.02
CA LEU A 93 -7.80 -4.09 -0.31
C LEU A 93 -6.81 -4.65 -1.33
N ALA A 94 -7.31 -5.43 -2.28
CA ALA A 94 -6.52 -5.91 -3.43
C ALA A 94 -6.59 -4.89 -4.57
N ILE A 95 -5.44 -4.30 -4.90
CA ILE A 95 -5.26 -3.36 -6.01
C ILE A 95 -4.63 -4.13 -7.17
N PRO A 96 -5.25 -4.20 -8.36
CA PRO A 96 -4.74 -4.98 -9.49
C PRO A 96 -3.58 -4.28 -10.22
N GLU A 97 -2.60 -3.81 -9.45
CA GLU A 97 -1.41 -3.13 -9.95
C GLU A 97 -0.17 -3.54 -9.18
N GLU A 98 0.96 -3.43 -9.87
CA GLU A 98 2.28 -3.49 -9.28
C GLU A 98 2.47 -2.42 -8.21
N PHE A 99 3.24 -2.76 -7.17
CA PHE A 99 3.47 -1.89 -5.99
C PHE A 99 3.87 -0.47 -6.35
N THR A 100 4.73 -0.29 -7.36
CA THR A 100 5.21 1.05 -7.75
C THR A 100 4.09 1.95 -8.27
N LEU A 101 3.12 1.39 -9.00
CA LEU A 101 1.99 2.15 -9.52
C LEU A 101 0.95 2.36 -8.42
N ALA A 102 0.63 1.30 -7.68
CA ALA A 102 -0.30 1.36 -6.56
C ALA A 102 0.14 2.39 -5.50
N TRP A 103 1.44 2.48 -5.21
CA TRP A 103 1.99 3.47 -4.28
C TRP A 103 1.68 4.90 -4.69
N VAL A 104 1.96 5.25 -5.95
CA VAL A 104 1.72 6.61 -6.48
C VAL A 104 0.23 6.92 -6.51
N GLU A 105 -0.60 5.94 -6.86
CA GLU A 105 -2.04 6.13 -6.90
C GLU A 105 -2.63 6.31 -5.50
N VAL A 106 -2.20 5.51 -4.52
CA VAL A 106 -2.66 5.64 -3.13
C VAL A 106 -2.22 6.97 -2.52
N ASP A 107 -0.98 7.41 -2.73
CA ASP A 107 -0.51 8.73 -2.28
C ASP A 107 -1.40 9.87 -2.82
N LYS A 108 -1.75 9.82 -4.11
CA LYS A 108 -2.67 10.77 -4.73
C LYS A 108 -4.07 10.68 -4.15
N ILE A 109 -4.62 9.47 -3.97
CA ILE A 109 -5.96 9.27 -3.42
C ILE A 109 -6.07 9.81 -2.00
N LEU A 110 -5.06 9.58 -1.15
CA LEU A 110 -5.04 10.09 0.21
C LEU A 110 -5.06 11.62 0.22
N GLN A 111 -4.32 12.27 -0.69
CA GLN A 111 -4.36 13.73 -0.87
C GLN A 111 -5.70 14.23 -1.41
N ASP A 112 -6.24 13.58 -2.45
CA ASP A 112 -7.53 13.94 -3.08
C ASP A 112 -8.71 13.76 -2.11
N ALA A 113 -8.60 12.81 -1.17
CA ALA A 113 -9.58 12.57 -0.11
C ALA A 113 -9.38 13.47 1.12
N GLU A 114 -8.46 14.44 1.06
CA GLU A 114 -8.11 15.35 2.17
C GLU A 114 -7.68 14.61 3.45
N ILE A 115 -7.10 13.41 3.32
CA ILE A 115 -6.58 12.62 4.44
C ILE A 115 -5.18 13.12 4.78
N GLN A 116 -4.93 13.42 6.06
CA GLN A 116 -3.63 13.92 6.49
C GLN A 116 -2.60 12.80 6.47
N ILE A 117 -1.59 12.92 5.59
CA ILE A 117 -0.41 12.06 5.58
C ILE A 117 0.63 12.69 6.53
N ASN A 118 0.91 11.99 7.64
CA ASN A 118 1.91 12.40 8.63
C ASN A 118 3.33 12.01 8.18
N GLU A 119 3.47 10.80 7.65
CA GLU A 119 4.73 10.25 7.20
C GLU A 119 4.47 9.22 6.08
N GLN A 120 5.43 9.06 5.18
CA GLN A 120 5.40 8.01 4.17
C GLN A 120 6.80 7.45 3.96
N ASP A 121 6.91 6.13 3.91
CA ASP A 121 8.14 5.43 3.56
C ASP A 121 7.85 4.35 2.52
N ARG A 122 8.27 4.65 1.29
CA ARG A 122 8.10 3.74 0.14
C ARG A 122 8.95 2.47 0.26
N ASN A 123 10.03 2.49 1.03
CA ASN A 123 10.90 1.32 1.19
C ASN A 123 10.24 0.27 2.08
N THR A 124 9.49 0.71 3.10
CA THR A 124 8.72 -0.16 3.99
C THR A 124 7.29 -0.39 3.51
N GLY A 125 6.80 0.44 2.59
CA GLY A 125 5.45 0.34 2.05
C GLY A 125 4.41 0.93 3.00
N ILE A 126 4.76 1.90 3.84
CA ILE A 126 3.89 2.41 4.90
C ILE A 126 3.58 3.90 4.71
N PHE A 127 2.29 4.26 4.80
CA PHE A 127 1.84 5.64 5.03
C PHE A 127 1.26 5.76 6.45
N ASN A 128 1.78 6.67 7.25
CA ASN A 128 1.18 7.05 8.53
C ASN A 128 0.18 8.18 8.27
N VAL A 129 -1.09 7.97 8.56
CA VAL A 129 -2.17 8.91 8.26
C VAL A 129 -3.04 9.18 9.47
N THR A 130 -3.64 10.36 9.54
CA THR A 130 -4.70 10.67 10.51
C THR A 130 -6.04 10.71 9.78
N TYR A 131 -7.03 9.96 10.27
CA TYR A 131 -8.34 9.84 9.64
C TYR A 131 -9.48 10.05 10.64
N SER A 132 -10.53 10.76 10.21
CA SER A 132 -11.79 10.90 10.95
C SER A 132 -13.01 10.77 10.03
N LEU A 133 -14.06 10.11 10.51
CA LEU A 133 -15.34 9.99 9.78
C LEU A 133 -16.06 11.34 9.60
N GLU A 134 -15.71 12.31 10.42
CA GLU A 134 -16.10 13.71 10.29
C GLU A 134 -15.04 14.44 9.44
N GLY A 135 -15.33 14.61 8.14
CA GLY A 135 -14.41 15.33 7.24
C GLY A 135 -14.53 15.00 5.75
N GLY A 136 -15.07 13.84 5.36
CA GLY A 136 -15.20 13.47 3.95
C GLY A 136 -16.31 14.24 3.23
N SER A 137 -15.94 15.32 2.53
CA SER A 137 -16.87 16.12 1.76
C SER A 137 -17.14 15.51 0.37
N GLN A 138 -18.44 15.37 0.06
CA GLN A 138 -19.02 15.50 -1.28
C GLN A 138 -18.89 14.34 -2.29
N GLN A 139 -19.42 13.16 -1.93
CA GLN A 139 -20.49 12.57 -2.76
C GLN A 139 -21.49 11.77 -1.90
N ARG A 140 -21.99 12.43 -0.86
CA ARG A 140 -23.06 11.92 0.00
C ARG A 140 -24.43 12.27 -0.58
N GLY A 141 -24.78 11.63 -1.71
CA GLY A 141 -26.11 11.70 -2.29
C GLY A 141 -27.10 10.85 -1.50
N LEU A 142 -28.13 11.47 -0.92
CA LEU A 142 -29.35 10.87 -0.36
C LEU A 142 -29.23 9.96 0.89
N PHE A 143 -28.09 9.34 1.19
CA PHE A 143 -27.97 8.41 2.33
C PHE A 143 -27.61 9.07 3.67
N THR A 144 -27.15 10.32 3.67
CA THR A 144 -26.75 11.03 4.91
C THR A 144 -27.92 11.68 5.63
N MET A 145 -29.07 11.85 4.96
CA MET A 145 -30.24 12.53 5.54
C MET A 145 -30.97 11.68 6.60
N ILE A 146 -30.67 10.38 6.69
CA ILE A 146 -31.29 9.46 7.67
C ILE A 146 -30.40 9.15 8.88
N ARG A 147 -29.10 9.49 8.86
CA ARG A 147 -28.19 9.34 10.02
C ARG A 147 -28.10 10.59 10.89
N SER A 148 -28.51 11.76 10.37
CA SER A 148 -28.38 13.05 11.07
C SER A 148 -29.42 13.31 12.17
N LEU A 149 -30.25 12.33 12.53
CA LEU A 149 -31.29 12.49 13.55
C LEU A 149 -30.91 11.92 14.94
N ASP A 150 -29.85 11.10 15.04
CA ASP A 150 -29.56 10.35 16.28
C ASP A 150 -28.10 10.41 16.79
N PHE A 151 -27.24 11.30 16.27
CA PHE A 151 -25.80 11.15 16.51
C PHE A 151 -25.10 12.47 16.80
N SER A 152 -24.92 12.72 18.10
CA SER A 152 -23.92 13.67 18.60
C SER A 152 -22.61 12.89 18.73
N THR A 153 -21.66 13.10 17.84
CA THR A 153 -20.29 12.58 18.01
C THR A 153 -19.28 13.67 17.96
N SER A 154 -18.43 13.65 18.97
CA SER A 154 -17.09 14.16 18.87
C SER A 154 -16.32 13.26 17.90
N GLY A 155 -15.93 13.77 16.75
CA GLY A 155 -15.04 13.08 15.82
C GLY A 155 -13.74 12.73 16.50
N ASP A 156 -13.55 11.44 16.79
CA ASP A 156 -12.26 10.92 17.22
C ASP A 156 -11.43 10.70 15.96
N SER A 157 -10.55 11.66 15.68
CA SER A 157 -9.50 11.49 14.68
C SER A 157 -8.48 10.49 15.22
N GLN A 158 -8.17 9.47 14.42
CA GLN A 158 -7.26 8.41 14.83
C GLN A 158 -6.13 8.25 13.81
N ASP A 159 -4.95 7.91 14.32
CA ASP A 159 -3.76 7.64 13.51
C ASP A 159 -3.72 6.16 13.10
N TYR A 160 -3.40 5.93 11.83
CA TYR A 160 -3.32 4.62 11.22
C TYR A 160 -2.04 4.47 10.39
N GLN A 161 -1.62 3.22 10.20
CA GLN A 161 -0.63 2.86 9.19
C GLN A 161 -1.35 2.19 8.02
N VAL A 162 -1.24 2.77 6.82
CA VAL A 162 -1.68 2.17 5.57
C VAL A 162 -0.50 1.42 4.98
N SER A 163 -0.52 0.10 5.04
CA SER A 163 0.58 -0.77 4.60
C SER A 163 0.26 -1.38 3.25
N LEU A 164 1.13 -1.15 2.27
CA LEU A 164 1.04 -1.67 0.90
C LEU A 164 2.14 -2.72 0.70
N THR A 165 1.74 -3.92 0.25
CA THR A 165 2.65 -5.02 -0.05
C THR A 165 2.44 -5.50 -1.48
N GLY A 166 3.50 -5.49 -2.29
CA GLY A 166 3.45 -6.06 -3.64
C GLY A 166 3.42 -7.59 -3.60
N VAL A 167 2.45 -8.20 -4.30
CA VAL A 167 2.27 -9.64 -4.39
C VAL A 167 2.06 -10.03 -5.86
N GLY A 168 3.13 -10.45 -6.54
CA GLY A 168 3.07 -10.72 -7.98
C GLY A 168 2.71 -9.45 -8.74
N ASN A 169 1.60 -9.47 -9.48
CA ASN A 169 1.12 -8.34 -10.29
C ASN A 169 0.00 -7.52 -9.64
N LYS A 170 -0.21 -7.70 -8.34
CA LYS A 170 -1.18 -6.94 -7.54
C LYS A 170 -0.51 -6.38 -6.29
N THR A 171 -1.16 -5.43 -5.66
CA THR A 171 -0.73 -4.84 -4.39
C THR A 171 -1.83 -5.05 -3.37
N GLU A 172 -1.44 -5.54 -2.20
CA GLU A 172 -2.32 -5.77 -1.06
C GLU A 172 -2.16 -4.60 -0.09
N LEU A 173 -3.25 -3.90 0.21
CA LEU A 173 -3.30 -2.75 1.11
C LEU A 173 -4.11 -3.08 2.36
N VAL A 174 -3.49 -2.97 3.53
CA VAL A 174 -4.09 -3.23 4.84
C VAL A 174 -4.01 -1.99 5.72
N ILE A 175 -4.94 -1.86 6.67
CA ILE A 175 -4.88 -0.83 7.69
C ILE A 175 -4.42 -1.45 9.00
N LEU A 176 -3.38 -0.87 9.57
CA LEU A 176 -2.80 -1.27 10.84
C LEU A 176 -2.93 -0.11 11.84
N ASP A 177 -2.91 -0.42 13.12
CA ASP A 177 -2.71 0.58 14.16
C ASP A 177 -1.25 1.07 14.20
N MET A 178 -0.94 2.00 15.10
CA MET A 178 0.42 2.53 15.27
C MET A 178 1.41 1.52 15.90
N GLU A 179 0.93 0.38 16.41
CA GLU A 179 1.76 -0.73 16.90
C GLU A 179 2.10 -1.74 15.78
N GLY A 180 1.45 -1.60 14.61
CA GLY A 180 1.63 -2.45 13.44
C GLY A 180 0.73 -3.68 13.43
N GLU A 181 -0.29 -3.73 14.29
CA GLU A 181 -1.28 -4.80 14.31
C GLU A 181 -2.47 -4.47 13.41
N TRP A 182 -3.10 -5.50 12.85
CA TRP A 182 -4.25 -5.32 11.96
C TRP A 182 -5.44 -4.77 12.75
N ILE A 183 -6.06 -3.71 12.24
CA ILE A 183 -7.22 -3.08 12.87
C ILE A 183 -8.42 -3.02 11.91
N SER A 184 -9.58 -3.46 12.37
CA SER A 184 -10.83 -3.50 11.59
C SER A 184 -11.97 -2.79 12.32
N ASP A 185 -11.73 -1.56 12.78
CA ASP A 185 -12.72 -0.68 13.41
C ASP A 185 -13.59 0.06 12.36
N GLU A 186 -14.54 0.89 12.79
CA GLU A 186 -15.42 1.62 11.85
C GLU A 186 -14.62 2.59 10.96
N ASN A 187 -13.65 3.28 11.56
CA ASN A 187 -12.80 4.26 10.89
C ASN A 187 -11.89 3.61 9.84
N SER A 188 -11.22 2.50 10.16
CA SER A 188 -10.30 1.77 9.28
C SER A 188 -11.04 1.15 8.09
N ASN A 189 -12.23 0.59 8.33
CA ASN A 189 -13.09 0.07 7.27
C ASN A 189 -13.60 1.18 6.33
N SER A 190 -13.92 2.35 6.89
CA SER A 190 -14.27 3.52 6.09
C SER A 190 -13.09 4.02 5.28
N LEU A 191 -11.89 4.08 5.86
CA LEU A 191 -10.65 4.45 5.17
C LEU A 191 -10.35 3.51 3.99
N LEU A 192 -10.42 2.19 4.20
CA LEU A 192 -10.29 1.20 3.12
C LEU A 192 -11.30 1.43 2.00
N THR A 193 -12.56 1.71 2.37
CA THR A 193 -13.65 1.97 1.44
C THR A 193 -13.39 3.25 0.63
N THR A 194 -12.96 4.33 1.29
CA THR A 194 -12.60 5.59 0.64
C THR A 194 -11.49 5.37 -0.39
N ILE A 195 -10.41 4.66 -0.02
CA ILE A 195 -9.29 4.40 -0.94
C ILE A 195 -9.77 3.59 -2.15
N ARG A 196 -10.54 2.52 -1.92
CA ARG A 196 -11.11 1.69 -2.99
C ARG A 196 -11.96 2.51 -3.96
N ASP A 197 -12.87 3.32 -3.43
CA ASP A 197 -13.85 4.05 -4.23
C ASP A 197 -13.15 5.11 -5.09
N HIS A 198 -12.21 5.87 -4.52
CA HIS A 198 -11.40 6.83 -5.27
C HIS A 198 -10.56 6.14 -6.36
N TYR A 199 -9.92 5.01 -6.03
CA TYR A 199 -9.18 4.23 -7.00
C TYR A 199 -10.08 3.80 -8.17
N ASN A 200 -11.25 3.22 -7.88
CA ASN A 200 -12.15 2.74 -8.93
C ASN A 200 -12.75 3.87 -9.78
N ILE A 201 -13.03 5.03 -9.17
CA ILE A 201 -13.50 6.23 -9.89
C ILE A 201 -12.42 6.72 -10.85
N SER A 202 -11.15 6.78 -10.42
CA SER A 202 -10.03 7.19 -11.28
C SER A 202 -9.86 6.33 -12.54
N ARG A 203 -10.31 5.07 -12.49
CA ARG A 203 -10.21 4.09 -13.59
C ARG A 203 -11.38 4.09 -14.55
N SER A 204 -12.46 4.78 -14.18
CA SER A 204 -13.68 4.86 -14.98
C SER A 204 -13.71 6.03 -15.96
N GLN A 205 -12.74 6.94 -15.88
CA GLN A 205 -12.60 8.14 -16.72
C GLN A 205 -11.53 7.94 -17.78
#